data_AF-A0A916JHD3-F1
#
_entry.id   AF-A0A916JHD3-F1
#
_cell.length_a   1.000
_cell.length_b   1.000
_cell.length_c   1.000
_cell.angle_alpha   90.00
_cell.angle_beta   90.00
_cell.angle_gamma   90.00
#
_symmetry.space_group_name_H-M   'P 1'
#
loop_
_entity.id
_entity.type
_entity.pdbx_description
1 polymer ?
#
loop_
_entity_poly.entity_id
_entity_poly.type
_entity_poly.pdbx_seq_one_letter_code
_entity_poly.pdbx_strand_id
1 'polypeptide(L)'
;MDTENEKPDPEYIRKFNQGYILAKYMPGLSEQISKSKSQTPNLQAMKDGRQQFLSEEAVSKAPSWLKPDPQKLDKNLLGKTKGRQIDPER
;
A
#
# COMPACT_ATOMS: atom_id res chain seq x y z
N MET A 1 -4.95 14.45 -24.16
CA MET A 1 -4.16 13.21 -24.10
C MET A 1 -4.92 12.27 -23.22
N ASP A 2 -5.71 11.41 -23.85
CA ASP A 2 -6.53 10.42 -23.18
C ASP A 2 -5.60 9.42 -22.48
N THR A 3 -5.61 9.43 -21.15
CA THR A 3 -4.97 8.38 -20.36
C THR A 3 -5.75 7.10 -20.62
N GLU A 4 -5.30 6.33 -21.61
CA GLU A 4 -5.77 4.97 -21.82
C GLU A 4 -5.70 4.26 -20.46
N ASN A 5 -6.88 3.82 -20.03
CA ASN A 5 -7.13 3.13 -18.78
C ASN A 5 -6.55 1.72 -18.93
N GLU A 6 -5.22 1.63 -18.95
CA GLU A 6 -4.49 0.38 -19.11
C GLU A 6 -4.79 -0.47 -17.89
N LYS A 7 -5.64 -1.49 -18.09
CA LYS A 7 -6.00 -2.41 -17.00
C LYS A 7 -4.71 -3.02 -16.46
N PRO A 8 -4.52 -3.07 -15.13
CA PRO A 8 -3.34 -3.69 -14.57
C PRO A 8 -3.24 -5.15 -15.05
N ASP A 9 -2.03 -5.58 -15.36
CA ASP A 9 -1.73 -6.94 -15.80
C ASP A 9 -2.43 -7.96 -14.86
N PRO A 10 -3.25 -8.88 -15.38
CA PRO A 10 -3.90 -9.91 -14.57
C PRO A 10 -2.93 -10.68 -13.67
N GLU A 11 -1.70 -10.91 -14.13
CA GLU A 11 -0.66 -11.58 -13.34
C GLU A 11 -0.22 -10.72 -12.15
N TYR A 12 -0.07 -9.41 -12.35
CA TYR A 12 0.22 -8.46 -11.28
C TYR A 12 -0.89 -8.48 -10.22
N ILE A 13 -2.17 -8.39 -10.62
CA ILE A 13 -3.31 -8.41 -9.69
C ILE A 13 -3.32 -9.71 -8.87
N ARG A 14 -3.07 -10.85 -9.53
CA ARG A 14 -3.01 -12.15 -8.87
C ARG A 14 -1.91 -12.21 -7.81
N LYS A 15 -0.71 -11.72 -8.15
CA LYS A 15 0.44 -11.67 -7.24
C LYS A 15 0.24 -10.68 -6.10
N PHE A 16 -0.38 -9.54 -6.37
CA PHE A 16 -0.79 -8.58 -5.37
C PHE A 16 -1.72 -9.22 -4.33
N ASN A 17 -2.80 -9.87 -4.79
CA ASN A 17 -3.75 -10.53 -3.91
C ASN A 17 -3.08 -11.64 -3.08
N GLN A 18 -2.14 -12.39 -3.66
CA GLN A 18 -1.33 -13.37 -2.92
C GLN A 18 -0.51 -12.71 -1.81
N GLY A 19 0.17 -11.61 -2.09
CA GLY A 19 0.93 -10.85 -1.10
C GLY A 19 0.06 -10.36 0.07
N TYR A 20 -1.13 -9.84 -0.24
CA TYR A 20 -2.10 -9.39 0.74
C TYR A 20 -2.58 -10.55 1.66
N ILE A 21 -2.98 -11.67 1.06
CA ILE A 21 -3.42 -12.87 1.80
C ILE A 21 -2.30 -13.42 2.68
N LEU A 22 -1.06 -13.47 2.17
CA LEU A 22 0.10 -13.90 2.94
C LEU A 22 0.35 -12.98 4.13
N ALA A 23 0.24 -11.67 3.97
CA ALA A 23 0.39 -10.73 5.08
C ALA A 23 -0.66 -10.96 6.19
N LYS A 24 -1.91 -11.26 5.79
CA LYS A 24 -3.01 -11.50 6.72
C LYS A 24 -2.91 -12.82 7.49
N TYR A 25 -2.58 -13.92 6.83
CA TYR A 25 -2.67 -15.27 7.42
C TYR A 25 -1.30 -15.90 7.72
N MET A 26 -0.22 -15.44 7.08
CA MET A 26 1.14 -15.97 7.22
C MET A 26 2.18 -14.84 7.32
N PRO A 27 2.09 -13.96 8.35
CA PRO A 27 2.89 -12.73 8.42
C PRO A 27 4.40 -12.99 8.42
N GLY A 28 4.86 -14.07 9.05
CA GLY A 28 6.29 -14.43 9.06
C GLY A 28 6.83 -14.77 7.67
N LEU A 29 6.06 -15.51 6.86
CA LEU A 29 6.43 -15.80 5.47
C LEU A 29 6.38 -14.54 4.61
N SER A 30 5.35 -13.71 4.80
CA SER A 30 5.22 -12.42 4.10
C SER A 30 6.41 -11.49 4.38
N GLU A 31 6.91 -11.46 5.62
CA GLU A 31 8.10 -10.72 5.99
C GLU A 31 9.37 -11.26 5.29
N GLN A 32 9.57 -12.57 5.27
CA GLN A 32 10.71 -13.18 4.56
C GLN A 32 10.69 -12.85 3.07
N ILE A 33 9.51 -12.91 2.43
CA ILE A 33 9.32 -12.54 1.03
C ILE A 33 9.66 -11.06 0.82
N SER A 34 9.27 -10.17 1.73
CA SER A 34 9.58 -8.73 1.63
C SER A 34 11.09 -8.43 1.70
N LYS A 35 11.86 -9.24 2.43
CA LYS A 35 13.32 -9.11 2.57
C LYS A 35 14.09 -9.64 1.35
N SER A 36 13.43 -10.35 0.44
CA SER A 36 14.05 -10.82 -0.80
C SER A 36 14.51 -9.63 -1.67
N LYS A 37 15.77 -9.71 -2.14
CA LYS A 37 16.40 -8.67 -2.98
C LYS A 37 16.00 -8.74 -4.45
N SER A 38 15.26 -9.77 -4.86
CA SER A 38 14.79 -9.88 -6.24
C SER A 38 13.83 -8.74 -6.57
N GLN A 39 13.89 -8.26 -7.81
CA GLN A 39 13.06 -7.16 -8.32
C GLN A 39 12.20 -7.63 -9.51
N THR A 40 11.74 -8.88 -9.47
CA THR A 40 10.78 -9.34 -10.48
C THR A 40 9.44 -8.62 -10.29
N PRO A 41 8.71 -8.31 -11.37
CA PRO A 41 7.39 -7.69 -11.28
C PRO A 41 6.43 -8.44 -10.36
N ASN A 42 6.52 -9.78 -10.38
CA ASN A 42 5.73 -10.66 -9.51
C ASN A 42 6.02 -10.45 -8.03
N LEU A 43 7.30 -10.33 -7.66
CA LEU A 43 7.69 -10.11 -6.27
C LEU A 43 7.33 -8.69 -5.82
N GLN A 44 7.44 -7.71 -6.72
CA GLN A 44 7.00 -6.34 -6.45
C GLN A 44 5.50 -6.31 -6.13
N ALA A 45 4.67 -6.92 -6.98
CA ALA A 45 3.23 -7.03 -6.75
C ALA A 45 2.90 -7.64 -5.38
N MET A 46 3.58 -8.72 -4.99
CA MET A 46 3.40 -9.33 -3.67
C MET A 46 3.79 -8.40 -2.52
N LYS A 47 4.88 -7.64 -2.66
CA LYS A 47 5.31 -6.64 -1.67
C LYS A 47 4.30 -5.51 -1.55
N ASP A 48 3.76 -5.04 -2.66
CA ASP A 48 2.72 -4.00 -2.70
C ASP A 48 1.44 -4.48 -2.00
N GLY A 49 1.01 -5.72 -2.26
CA GLY A 49 -0.15 -6.32 -1.59
C GLY A 49 0.04 -6.46 -0.08
N ARG A 50 1.26 -6.83 0.37
CA ARG A 50 1.62 -6.83 1.79
C ARG A 50 1.55 -5.42 2.39
N GLN A 51 2.08 -4.43 1.69
CA GLN A 51 2.11 -3.04 2.16
C GLN A 51 0.69 -2.48 2.31
N GLN A 52 -0.21 -2.83 1.39
CA GLN A 52 -1.62 -2.48 1.47
C GLN A 52 -2.29 -3.07 2.72
N PHE A 53 -2.07 -4.35 3.02
CA PHE A 53 -2.61 -4.95 4.24
C PHE A 53 -2.10 -4.24 5.50
N LEU A 54 -0.80 -3.95 5.57
CA LEU A 54 -0.19 -3.29 6.74
C LEU A 54 -0.68 -1.86 6.93
N SER A 55 -0.93 -1.11 5.84
CA SER A 55 -1.47 0.24 5.93
C SER A 55 -2.92 0.23 6.46
N GLU A 56 -3.74 -0.70 5.97
CA GLU A 56 -5.11 -0.91 6.45
C GLU A 56 -5.13 -1.34 7.93
N GLU A 57 -4.24 -2.26 8.31
CA GLU A 57 -4.12 -2.71 9.69
C GLU A 57 -3.67 -1.58 10.62
N ALA A 58 -2.72 -0.75 10.18
CA ALA A 58 -2.26 0.42 10.94
C ALA A 58 -3.38 1.45 11.13
N VAL A 59 -4.19 1.72 10.10
CA VAL A 59 -5.35 2.62 10.20
C VAL A 59 -6.44 2.02 11.09
N SER A 60 -6.68 0.71 11.00
CA SER A 60 -7.66 0.02 11.84
C SER A 60 -7.31 0.11 13.32
N LYS A 61 -6.03 -0.09 13.66
CA LYS A 61 -5.50 -0.04 15.03
C LYS A 61 -5.20 1.38 15.54
N ALA A 62 -5.21 2.39 14.67
CA ALA A 62 -4.98 3.76 15.08
C ALA A 62 -6.04 4.23 16.09
N PRO A 63 -5.68 5.06 17.07
CA PRO A 63 -6.66 5.72 17.93
C PRO A 63 -7.66 6.56 17.11
N SER A 64 -8.90 6.69 17.60
CA SER A 64 -9.98 7.40 16.89
C SER A 64 -9.63 8.83 16.50
N TRP A 65 -8.80 9.53 17.27
CA TRP A 65 -8.35 10.89 16.98
C TRP A 65 -7.33 10.98 15.84
N LEU A 66 -6.70 9.88 15.46
CA LEU A 66 -5.75 9.80 14.35
C LEU A 66 -6.38 9.19 13.08
N LYS A 67 -7.58 8.62 13.18
CA LYS A 67 -8.29 8.10 12.03
C LYS A 67 -8.79 9.27 11.18
N PRO A 68 -8.61 9.23 9.84
CA PRO A 68 -9.16 10.25 8.97
C PRO A 68 -10.68 10.25 9.11
N ASP A 69 -11.25 11.44 9.34
CA ASP A 69 -12.69 11.62 9.37
C ASP A 69 -13.24 11.45 7.95
N PRO A 70 -14.03 10.40 7.65
CA PRO A 70 -14.50 10.13 6.30
C PRO A 70 -15.36 11.26 5.74
N GLN A 71 -15.91 12.14 6.59
CA GLN A 71 -16.70 13.30 6.17
C GLN A 71 -15.83 14.51 5.77
N LYS A 72 -14.56 14.54 6.17
CA LYS A 72 -13.60 15.62 5.86
C LYS A 72 -12.59 15.24 4.79
N LEU A 73 -12.69 14.04 4.21
CA LEU A 73 -11.80 13.60 3.15
C LEU A 73 -12.16 14.36 1.86
N ASP A 74 -11.53 15.51 1.69
CA ASP A 74 -11.64 16.33 0.48
C ASP A 74 -11.24 15.46 -0.72
N LYS A 75 -12.17 15.28 -1.67
CA LYS A 75 -12.01 14.39 -2.83
C LYS A 75 -10.83 14.79 -3.73
N ASN A 76 -10.26 15.97 -3.51
CA ASN A 76 -9.10 16.51 -4.22
C ASN A 76 -7.73 16.05 -3.68
N LEU A 77 -7.67 15.38 -2.52
CA LEU A 77 -6.39 14.96 -1.90
C LEU A 77 -5.86 13.60 -2.38
N LEU A 78 -6.62 12.85 -3.18
CA LEU A 78 -6.18 11.56 -3.76
C LEU A 78 -5.15 11.71 -4.90
N GLY A 79 -4.67 12.92 -5.21
CA GLY A 79 -3.84 13.20 -6.38
C GLY A 79 -2.37 13.57 -6.16
N LYS A 80 -1.85 13.74 -4.93
CA LYS A 80 -0.46 14.24 -4.76
C LYS A 80 0.27 13.64 -3.55
N THR A 81 1.01 12.56 -3.78
CA THR A 81 2.19 12.24 -2.97
C THR A 81 3.32 13.21 -3.34
N LYS A 82 3.34 14.40 -2.74
CA LYS A 82 4.56 15.23 -2.75
C LYS A 82 4.59 16.19 -1.57
N GLY A 83 5.58 15.98 -0.69
CA GLY A 83 6.01 16.98 0.29
C GLY A 83 5.57 16.73 1.73
N ARG A 84 6.13 15.71 2.40
CA ARG A 84 6.41 15.84 3.83
C ARG A 84 7.70 16.65 3.96
N GLN A 85 7.60 17.97 3.94
CA GLN A 85 8.64 18.81 4.54
C GLN A 85 8.37 18.81 6.04
N ILE A 86 9.17 18.03 6.77
CA ILE A 86 9.32 18.18 8.21
C ILE A 86 10.35 19.29 8.34
N ASP A 87 9.92 20.47 8.78
CA ASP A 87 10.80 21.59 9.09
C ASP A 87 11.49 21.30 10.43
N PRO A 88 12.83 21.13 10.49
CA PRO A 88 13.51 21.05 11.77
C PRO A 88 13.72 22.46 12.29
N GLU A 89 13.15 22.71 13.46
CA GLU A 89 13.19 23.95 14.25
C GLU A 89 14.47 24.78 14.11
N ARG A 90 14.28 26.11 14.01
CA ARG A 90 15.23 27.09 14.52
C ARG A 90 14.54 28.31 15.11
#